data_AF-A0A1C5WZZ7-F1
#
_entry.id   AF-A0A1C5WZZ7-F1
#
_cell.length_a   1.000
_cell.length_b   1.000
_cell.length_c   1.000
_cell.angle_alpha   90.00
_cell.angle_beta   90.00
_cell.angle_gamma   90.00
#
_symmetry.space_group_name_H-M   'P 1'
#
loop_
_entity.id
_entity.type
_entity.pdbx_description
1 polymer ?
#
loop_
_entity_poly.entity_id
_entity_poly.type
_entity_poly.pdbx_seq_one_letter_code
_entity_poly.pdbx_strand_id
1 'polypeptide(L)'
;MKSHNKKCIIYFIAGAMIFGTVGAFAGQYIATENTFPVQLNGKDVAVDGYNIDGSTYFKLRDIANVIGGFDVDFSDNTIQLSKDGYEYTKLNYSYVDKDYNFSLEIPHEIQNKYVITTDTNSNDYLKVIRFYEKNNYEYPIDGEYHVGTVFNIYICDKNNMSSDMETYGDFLRDISTKDNLYVFCSGPFDVQSKEEFVNDYVELNNYRDTILDSFKWLN
;
A
#
# COMPACT_ATOMS: atom_id res chain seq x y z
N MET A 1 29.71 53.19 -5.79
CA MET A 1 29.83 51.75 -5.52
C MET A 1 28.44 51.16 -5.37
N LYS A 2 28.08 50.23 -6.26
CA LYS A 2 26.86 49.40 -6.16
C LYS A 2 26.99 48.46 -4.96
N SER A 3 25.98 48.40 -4.11
CA SER A 3 25.72 47.24 -3.26
C SER A 3 24.64 46.42 -3.97
N HIS A 4 24.93 45.15 -4.27
CA HIS A 4 24.02 44.21 -4.92
C HIS A 4 23.63 43.11 -3.93
N ASN A 5 22.32 43.06 -3.64
CA ASN A 5 21.44 41.89 -3.54
C ASN A 5 21.94 40.61 -2.88
N LYS A 6 21.23 40.18 -1.83
CA LYS A 6 20.85 38.76 -1.66
C LYS A 6 19.35 38.68 -1.38
N LYS A 7 18.68 37.86 -2.19
CA LYS A 7 17.22 37.74 -2.33
C LYS A 7 16.63 36.98 -1.13
N CYS A 8 15.75 37.60 -0.35
CA CYS A 8 14.83 36.86 0.52
C CYS A 8 13.72 36.27 -0.35
N ILE A 9 13.68 34.95 -0.45
CA ILE A 9 12.61 34.20 -1.11
C ILE A 9 11.44 34.14 -0.13
N ILE A 10 10.42 34.95 -0.40
CA ILE A 10 9.11 34.94 0.25
C ILE A 10 8.29 33.87 -0.48
N TYR A 11 7.95 32.76 0.18
CA TYR A 11 6.83 31.94 -0.24
C TYR A 11 5.64 32.18 0.68
N PHE A 12 4.61 32.65 0.00
CA PHE A 12 3.30 33.12 0.44
C PHE A 12 2.39 31.92 0.72
N ILE A 13 1.81 31.82 1.91
CA ILE A 13 0.52 31.15 2.08
C ILE A 13 -0.42 32.18 2.70
N ALA A 14 -1.11 32.91 1.82
CA ALA A 14 -2.33 33.62 2.19
C ALA A 14 -3.52 32.69 1.87
N GLY A 15 -4.39 32.54 2.87
CA GLY A 15 -5.66 31.85 2.77
C GLY A 15 -6.47 32.12 4.02
N ALA A 16 -6.88 33.38 4.20
CA ALA A 16 -7.74 33.78 5.30
C ALA A 16 -9.16 33.22 5.08
N MET A 17 -9.65 32.42 6.04
CA MET A 17 -11.08 32.35 6.33
C MET A 17 -11.28 32.64 7.82
N ILE A 18 -12.03 33.71 8.06
CA ILE A 18 -12.53 34.11 9.37
C ILE A 18 -13.74 33.23 9.68
N PHE A 19 -13.64 32.37 10.70
CA PHE A 19 -14.79 31.77 11.39
C PHE A 19 -14.57 31.80 12.90
N GLY A 20 -15.70 31.87 13.61
CA GLY A 20 -15.83 32.37 14.97
C GLY A 20 -15.09 31.59 16.08
N THR A 21 -15.09 32.26 17.23
CA THR A 21 -14.49 31.86 18.49
C THR A 21 -14.87 30.44 18.95
N VAL A 22 -13.92 29.51 18.81
CA VAL A 22 -13.46 28.65 19.92
C VAL A 22 -11.96 28.48 19.70
N GLY A 23 -11.14 29.27 20.41
CA GLY A 23 -9.70 29.12 20.37
C GLY A 23 -9.31 27.84 21.10
N ALA A 24 -9.34 26.70 20.43
CA ALA A 24 -8.50 25.59 20.82
C ALA A 24 -7.06 26.08 20.68
N PHE A 25 -6.33 26.22 21.78
CA PHE A 25 -4.88 26.43 21.74
C PHE A 25 -4.26 25.16 21.15
N ALA A 26 -4.19 25.07 19.82
CA ALA A 26 -3.24 24.18 19.19
C ALA A 26 -1.85 24.76 19.51
N GLY A 27 -1.07 24.05 20.34
CA GLY A 27 0.30 24.45 20.64
C GLY A 27 1.08 24.60 19.33
N GLN A 28 1.50 25.81 19.01
CA GLN A 28 2.37 26.04 17.85
C GLN A 28 3.77 25.57 18.23
N TYR A 29 4.17 24.42 17.71
CA TYR A 29 5.53 23.93 17.84
C TYR A 29 6.43 24.65 16.84
N ILE A 30 7.33 25.50 17.35
CA ILE A 30 8.32 26.18 16.52
C ILE A 30 9.57 25.31 16.47
N ALA A 31 9.97 24.89 15.28
CA ALA A 31 11.26 24.26 15.05
C ALA A 31 12.36 25.34 15.00
N THR A 32 13.45 25.13 15.74
CA THR A 32 14.63 25.99 15.74
C THR A 32 15.87 25.19 15.34
N GLU A 33 16.89 25.83 14.79
CA GLU A 33 18.15 25.13 14.46
C GLU A 33 18.77 24.50 15.71
N ASN A 34 19.33 23.30 15.55
CA ASN A 34 20.08 22.66 16.63
C ASN A 34 21.39 23.42 16.89
N THR A 35 21.59 23.86 18.14
CA THR A 35 22.82 24.53 18.59
C THR A 35 23.77 23.60 19.36
N PHE A 36 23.37 22.35 19.61
CA PHE A 36 24.20 21.38 20.33
C PHE A 36 25.23 20.74 19.38
N PRO A 37 26.53 20.72 19.75
CA PRO A 37 27.56 20.07 18.95
C PRO A 37 27.38 18.55 18.93
N VAL A 38 27.69 17.92 17.79
CA VAL A 38 27.63 16.47 17.61
C VAL A 38 29.06 15.94 17.45
N GLN A 39 29.37 14.87 18.18
CA GLN A 39 30.69 14.22 18.13
C GLN A 39 30.58 12.75 17.76
N LEU A 40 31.41 12.31 16.82
CA LEU A 40 31.65 10.91 16.49
C LEU A 40 33.06 10.52 16.94
N ASN A 41 33.17 9.58 17.87
CA ASN A 41 34.45 9.11 18.39
C ASN A 41 35.36 10.25 18.90
N GLY A 42 34.75 11.23 19.59
CA GLY A 42 35.43 12.41 20.15
C GLY A 42 35.84 13.48 19.12
N LYS A 43 35.39 13.37 17.86
CA LYS A 43 35.61 14.37 16.81
C LYS A 43 34.30 15.05 16.45
N ASP A 44 34.34 16.38 16.33
CA ASP A 44 33.17 17.15 15.90
C ASP A 44 32.77 16.77 14.46
N VAL A 45 31.47 16.56 14.26
CA VAL A 45 30.86 16.24 12.96
C VAL A 45 29.72 17.20 12.70
N ALA A 46 29.61 17.67 11.45
CA ALA A 46 28.52 18.53 11.03
C ALA A 46 27.30 17.67 10.68
N VAL A 47 26.22 17.82 11.45
CA VAL A 47 24.93 17.17 11.18
C VAL A 47 23.83 18.20 11.36
N ASP A 48 23.02 18.38 10.31
CA ASP A 48 21.88 19.28 10.37
C ASP A 48 20.79 18.68 11.27
N GLY A 49 20.32 19.46 12.23
CA GLY A 49 19.26 19.07 13.15
C GLY A 49 18.41 20.25 13.57
N TYR A 50 17.28 19.96 14.18
CA TYR A 50 16.37 20.98 14.71
C TYR A 50 15.84 20.59 16.08
N ASN A 51 15.50 21.60 16.88
CA ASN A 51 14.93 21.46 18.20
C ASN A 51 13.43 21.80 18.17
N ILE A 52 12.61 20.91 18.70
CA ILE A 52 11.17 21.12 18.93
C ILE A 52 10.88 20.76 20.39
N ASP A 53 10.27 21.68 21.13
CA ASP A 53 9.85 21.46 22.52
C ASP A 53 10.97 20.88 23.42
N GLY A 54 12.18 21.42 23.27
CA GLY A 54 13.35 20.98 24.03
C GLY A 54 13.97 19.65 23.59
N SER A 55 13.42 18.98 22.57
CA SER A 55 13.97 17.75 22.00
C SER A 55 14.72 18.03 20.69
N THR A 56 15.86 17.37 20.48
CA THR A 56 16.68 17.50 19.27
C THR A 56 16.42 16.36 18.28
N TYR A 57 16.24 16.69 17.01
CA TYR A 57 15.95 15.76 15.93
C TYR A 57 17.00 15.91 14.82
N PHE A 58 17.45 14.77 14.29
CA PHE A 58 18.37 14.68 13.17
C PHE A 58 17.74 13.88 12.03
N LYS A 59 18.11 14.19 10.78
CA LYS A 59 17.72 13.35 9.65
C LYS A 59 18.45 12.02 9.76
N LEU A 60 17.68 10.92 9.72
CA LEU A 60 18.21 9.57 9.90
C LEU A 60 19.28 9.20 8.85
N ARG A 61 19.10 9.65 7.60
CA ARG A 61 20.08 9.48 6.51
C ARG A 61 21.39 10.24 6.75
N ASP A 62 21.32 11.42 7.36
CA ASP A 62 22.53 12.20 7.68
C ASP A 62 23.31 11.50 8.79
N ILE A 63 22.62 10.93 9.79
CA ILE A 63 23.24 10.08 10.81
C ILE A 63 23.88 8.84 10.18
N ALA A 64 23.19 8.16 9.26
CA ALA A 64 23.72 7.02 8.53
C ALA A 64 25.02 7.36 7.78
N ASN A 65 25.06 8.51 7.10
CA ASN A 65 26.26 9.00 6.40
C ASN A 65 27.42 9.31 7.35
N VAL A 66 27.13 9.77 8.56
CA VAL A 66 28.14 10.19 9.54
C VAL A 66 28.74 8.98 10.24
N ILE A 67 27.91 8.08 10.76
CA ILE A 67 28.38 6.94 11.57
C ILE A 67 28.67 5.70 10.73
N GLY A 68 28.06 5.58 9.55
CA GLY A 68 28.14 4.42 8.68
C GLY A 68 27.50 3.16 9.28
N GLY A 69 27.55 2.06 8.54
CA GLY A 69 27.14 0.73 9.02
C GLY A 69 25.65 0.44 8.94
N PHE A 70 24.83 1.36 8.41
CA PHE A 70 23.46 1.07 8.02
C PHE A 70 23.01 2.01 6.89
N ASP A 71 22.03 1.57 6.12
CA ASP A 71 21.34 2.35 5.10
C ASP A 71 19.91 2.64 5.53
N VAL A 72 19.33 3.67 4.94
CA VAL A 72 17.94 4.08 5.18
C VAL A 72 17.24 4.07 3.85
N ASP A 73 16.10 3.39 3.75
CA ASP A 73 15.22 3.46 2.59
C ASP A 73 13.77 3.71 3.01
N PHE A 74 12.92 4.06 2.04
CA PHE A 74 11.49 4.19 2.23
C PHE A 74 10.76 3.38 1.16
N SER A 75 10.15 2.27 1.59
CA SER A 75 9.33 1.40 0.74
C SER A 75 8.07 1.06 1.51
N ASP A 76 6.93 1.01 0.82
CA ASP A 76 5.66 0.51 1.37
C ASP A 76 5.22 1.23 2.66
N ASN A 77 5.29 2.57 2.63
CA ASN A 77 5.00 3.46 3.76
C ASN A 77 5.80 3.13 5.05
N THR A 78 6.94 2.45 4.88
CA THR A 78 7.78 1.94 5.97
C THR A 78 9.19 2.48 5.80
N ILE A 79 9.76 2.99 6.89
CA ILE A 79 11.19 3.33 6.95
C ILE A 79 11.96 2.03 7.14
N GLN A 80 12.78 1.68 6.17
CA GLN A 80 13.59 0.46 6.17
C GLN A 80 15.03 0.80 6.57
N LEU A 81 15.58 0.06 7.52
CA LEU A 81 16.97 0.19 7.98
C LEU A 81 17.69 -1.12 7.72
N SER A 82 18.61 -1.11 6.76
CA SER A 82 19.45 -2.27 6.43
C SER A 82 20.87 -2.07 6.92
N LYS A 83 21.57 -3.17 7.21
CA LYS A 83 22.99 -3.16 7.58
C LYS A 83 23.67 -4.40 7.02
N ASP A 84 25.00 -4.37 6.92
CA ASP A 84 25.81 -5.53 6.52
C ASP A 84 25.38 -6.14 5.15
N GLY A 85 24.92 -5.29 4.22
CA GLY A 85 24.43 -5.72 2.90
C GLY A 85 23.08 -6.43 2.95
N TYR A 86 22.30 -6.29 4.04
CA TYR A 86 20.94 -6.80 4.11
C TYR A 86 20.07 -6.13 3.05
N GLU A 87 19.59 -6.92 2.09
CA GLU A 87 18.58 -6.49 1.13
C GLU A 87 17.21 -6.96 1.61
N TYR A 88 16.25 -6.03 1.68
CA TYR A 88 14.86 -6.38 1.97
C TYR A 88 14.32 -7.22 0.82
N THR A 89 14.00 -8.48 1.10
CA THR A 89 13.42 -9.38 0.11
C THR A 89 11.99 -8.98 -0.21
N LYS A 90 11.76 -8.60 -1.46
CA LYS A 90 10.45 -8.34 -2.06
C LYS A 90 9.87 -9.65 -2.59
N LEU A 91 9.37 -10.49 -1.68
CA LEU A 91 8.84 -11.81 -2.05
C LEU A 91 7.35 -11.70 -2.38
N ASN A 92 6.98 -12.17 -3.57
CA ASN A 92 5.59 -12.39 -3.91
C ASN A 92 4.99 -13.50 -3.02
N TYR A 93 3.71 -13.39 -2.70
CA TYR A 93 2.97 -14.49 -2.09
C TYR A 93 2.78 -15.60 -3.13
N SER A 94 3.17 -16.83 -2.81
CA SER A 94 2.71 -17.99 -3.59
C SER A 94 1.43 -18.52 -2.97
N TYR A 95 0.29 -18.26 -3.59
CA TYR A 95 -0.94 -18.98 -3.29
C TYR A 95 -0.93 -20.32 -4.01
N VAL A 96 -1.22 -21.41 -3.30
CA VAL A 96 -1.25 -22.77 -3.85
C VAL A 96 -2.53 -23.44 -3.37
N ASP A 97 -3.38 -23.83 -4.31
CA ASP A 97 -4.57 -24.63 -4.04
C ASP A 97 -4.32 -26.05 -4.56
N LYS A 98 -4.23 -27.00 -3.62
CA LYS A 98 -3.94 -28.41 -3.92
C LYS A 98 -5.20 -29.19 -4.30
N ASP A 99 -6.38 -28.73 -3.88
CA ASP A 99 -7.63 -29.41 -4.19
C ASP A 99 -7.98 -29.20 -5.67
N TYR A 100 -7.65 -28.02 -6.19
CA TYR A 100 -7.85 -27.65 -7.60
C TYR A 100 -6.55 -27.63 -8.43
N ASN A 101 -5.43 -28.10 -7.86
CA ASN A 101 -4.12 -28.22 -8.52
C ASN A 101 -3.64 -26.96 -9.25
N PHE A 102 -3.71 -25.79 -8.62
CA PHE A 102 -3.17 -24.56 -9.21
C PHE A 102 -2.37 -23.73 -8.21
N SER A 103 -1.62 -22.77 -8.75
CA SER A 103 -0.92 -21.75 -7.99
C SER A 103 -1.00 -20.39 -8.67
N LEU A 104 -0.81 -19.35 -7.86
CA LEU A 104 -0.85 -17.94 -8.26
C LEU A 104 0.22 -17.18 -7.46
N GLU A 105 0.90 -16.24 -8.10
CA GLU A 105 1.82 -15.32 -7.43
C GLU A 105 1.15 -13.95 -7.25
N ILE A 106 1.10 -13.48 -6.00
CA ILE A 106 0.58 -12.16 -5.67
C ILE A 106 1.77 -11.22 -5.40
N PRO A 107 1.91 -10.12 -6.16
CA PRO A 107 2.99 -9.15 -5.98
C PRO A 107 3.13 -8.67 -4.53
N HIS A 108 4.37 -8.52 -4.06
CA HIS A 108 4.66 -8.06 -2.69
C HIS A 108 4.04 -6.69 -2.37
N GLU A 109 3.92 -5.81 -3.37
CA GLU A 109 3.29 -4.50 -3.27
C GLU A 109 1.83 -4.60 -2.77
N ILE A 110 1.14 -5.67 -3.19
CA ILE A 110 -0.25 -5.93 -2.80
C ILE A 110 -0.33 -6.46 -1.38
N GLN A 111 0.60 -7.32 -0.96
CA GLN A 111 0.58 -7.94 0.38
C GLN A 111 0.66 -6.91 1.52
N ASN A 112 1.31 -5.78 1.29
CA ASN A 112 1.48 -4.76 2.33
C ASN A 112 0.19 -3.96 2.57
N LYS A 113 -0.58 -3.73 1.50
CA LYS A 113 -1.79 -2.90 1.53
C LYS A 113 -3.07 -3.72 1.72
N TYR A 114 -3.08 -4.97 1.26
CA TYR A 114 -4.28 -5.80 1.25
C TYR A 114 -4.14 -7.09 2.06
N VAL A 115 -5.19 -7.41 2.82
CA VAL A 115 -5.43 -8.72 3.43
C VAL A 115 -6.05 -9.63 2.37
N ILE A 116 -5.46 -10.80 2.18
CA ILE A 116 -5.93 -11.79 1.21
C ILE A 116 -6.64 -12.90 1.98
N THR A 117 -7.91 -13.14 1.65
CA THR A 117 -8.64 -14.31 2.16
C THR A 117 -9.16 -15.15 1.01
N THR A 118 -9.60 -16.36 1.33
CA THR A 118 -10.25 -17.22 0.35
C THR A 118 -11.54 -17.76 0.93
N ASP A 119 -12.62 -17.70 0.17
CA ASP A 119 -13.80 -18.49 0.48
C ASP A 119 -14.03 -19.55 -0.59
N THR A 120 -14.57 -20.67 -0.12
CA THR A 120 -14.99 -21.81 -0.92
C THR A 120 -16.51 -21.87 -0.83
N ASN A 121 -17.17 -22.29 -1.92
CA ASN A 121 -18.60 -22.61 -2.02
C ASN A 121 -19.56 -21.41 -2.25
N SER A 122 -19.79 -21.09 -3.52
CA SER A 122 -21.13 -20.71 -3.99
C SER A 122 -21.56 -21.69 -5.10
N ASN A 123 -22.83 -21.67 -5.51
CA ASN A 123 -23.28 -22.47 -6.64
C ASN A 123 -22.62 -22.04 -7.98
N ASP A 124 -22.01 -20.87 -8.02
CA ASP A 124 -21.51 -20.21 -9.24
C ASP A 124 -19.97 -20.23 -9.33
N TYR A 125 -19.26 -20.41 -8.20
CA TYR A 125 -17.79 -20.37 -8.14
C TYR A 125 -17.23 -21.52 -7.29
N LEU A 126 -16.13 -22.10 -7.77
CA LEU A 126 -15.37 -23.11 -7.03
C LEU A 126 -14.55 -22.46 -5.91
N LYS A 127 -13.97 -21.31 -6.19
CA LYS A 127 -13.11 -20.57 -5.25
C LYS A 127 -13.13 -19.07 -5.54
N VAL A 128 -13.07 -18.26 -4.49
CA VAL A 128 -12.88 -16.81 -4.60
C VAL A 128 -11.70 -16.40 -3.74
N ILE A 129 -10.71 -15.73 -4.34
CA ILE A 129 -9.62 -15.06 -3.65
C ILE A 129 -10.03 -13.59 -3.51
N ARG A 130 -10.15 -13.11 -2.27
CA ARG A 130 -10.61 -11.75 -1.98
C ARG A 130 -9.48 -10.90 -1.43
N PHE A 131 -9.40 -9.67 -1.92
CA PHE A 131 -8.44 -8.66 -1.49
C PHE A 131 -9.19 -7.57 -0.73
N TYR A 132 -8.83 -7.41 0.55
CA TYR A 132 -9.39 -6.40 1.44
C TYR A 132 -8.33 -5.39 1.82
N GLU A 133 -8.66 -4.11 1.94
CA GLU A 133 -7.68 -3.14 2.43
C GLU A 133 -7.41 -3.34 3.94
N LYS A 134 -6.15 -3.45 4.32
CA LYS A 134 -5.72 -3.83 5.68
C LYS A 134 -6.18 -2.86 6.77
N ASN A 135 -6.31 -1.57 6.45
CA ASN A 135 -6.69 -0.53 7.41
C ASN A 135 -8.20 -0.27 7.47
N ASN A 136 -8.98 -0.92 6.59
CA ASN A 136 -10.43 -0.84 6.52
C ASN A 136 -11.10 -2.21 6.71
N TYR A 137 -10.36 -3.19 7.26
CA TYR A 137 -10.85 -4.55 7.45
C TYR A 137 -11.64 -4.70 8.76
N GLU A 138 -12.94 -4.47 8.72
CA GLU A 138 -13.88 -4.91 9.76
C GLU A 138 -14.49 -6.26 9.36
N TYR A 139 -14.18 -7.34 10.11
CA TYR A 139 -14.84 -8.64 9.96
C TYR A 139 -16.24 -8.56 10.59
N PRO A 140 -17.31 -9.09 9.95
CA PRO A 140 -18.61 -9.12 10.59
C PRO A 140 -18.61 -10.07 11.79
N ILE A 141 -18.98 -9.55 12.95
CA ILE A 141 -19.72 -10.32 13.97
C ILE A 141 -21.20 -10.11 13.61
N ASP A 142 -21.97 -11.18 13.47
CA ASP A 142 -23.43 -11.17 13.24
C ASP A 142 -23.97 -10.70 11.87
N GLY A 143 -23.22 -10.86 10.78
CA GLY A 143 -23.83 -10.92 9.44
C GLY A 143 -24.29 -9.59 8.83
N GLU A 144 -23.93 -8.45 9.40
CA GLU A 144 -24.04 -7.15 8.71
C GLU A 144 -22.83 -6.96 7.78
N TYR A 145 -23.08 -6.88 6.47
CA TYR A 145 -22.06 -6.61 5.46
C TYR A 145 -21.55 -5.18 5.61
N HIS A 146 -20.26 -5.03 5.92
CA HIS A 146 -19.57 -3.77 5.78
C HIS A 146 -18.43 -3.85 4.76
N VAL A 147 -18.34 -2.76 4.02
CA VAL A 147 -17.50 -2.49 2.85
C VAL A 147 -16.05 -2.87 3.11
N GLY A 148 -15.42 -3.61 2.18
CA GLY A 148 -13.99 -3.87 2.33
C GLY A 148 -13.34 -4.70 1.23
N THR A 149 -14.12 -5.44 0.43
CA THR A 149 -13.56 -6.16 -0.72
C THR A 149 -13.33 -5.20 -1.88
N VAL A 150 -12.07 -5.02 -2.25
CA VAL A 150 -11.65 -4.08 -3.30
C VAL A 150 -11.42 -4.80 -4.62
N PHE A 151 -11.02 -6.06 -4.59
CA PHE A 151 -10.76 -6.87 -5.79
C PHE A 151 -10.94 -8.35 -5.48
N ASN A 152 -11.49 -9.10 -6.42
CA ASN A 152 -11.66 -10.54 -6.34
C ASN A 152 -11.03 -11.23 -7.54
N ILE A 153 -10.55 -12.44 -7.31
CA ILE A 153 -10.22 -13.41 -8.35
C ILE A 153 -11.11 -14.61 -8.13
N TYR A 154 -11.92 -14.92 -9.13
CA TYR A 154 -12.85 -16.02 -9.13
C TYR A 154 -12.26 -17.18 -9.93
N ILE A 155 -12.47 -18.38 -9.43
CA ILE A 155 -12.18 -19.63 -10.12
C ILE A 155 -13.50 -20.40 -10.23
N CYS A 156 -13.89 -20.75 -11.45
CA CYS A 156 -15.15 -21.47 -11.72
C CYS A 156 -14.96 -22.59 -12.77
N ASP A 157 -15.89 -23.55 -12.77
CA ASP A 157 -16.03 -24.50 -13.87
C ASP A 157 -16.88 -23.85 -14.96
N LYS A 158 -16.41 -23.90 -16.20
CA LYS A 158 -17.11 -23.41 -17.40
C LYS A 158 -18.54 -23.91 -17.49
N ASN A 159 -18.78 -25.16 -17.08
CA ASN A 159 -20.08 -25.80 -17.19
C ASN A 159 -21.06 -25.37 -16.09
N ASN A 160 -20.54 -24.76 -15.01
CA ASN A 160 -21.32 -24.29 -13.88
C ASN A 160 -21.34 -22.74 -13.79
N MET A 161 -20.89 -22.04 -14.83
CA MET A 161 -20.99 -20.58 -14.88
C MET A 161 -22.46 -20.16 -14.94
N SER A 162 -22.87 -19.32 -13.99
CA SER A 162 -24.19 -18.66 -14.00
C SER A 162 -24.29 -17.68 -15.17
N SER A 163 -25.50 -17.52 -15.74
CA SER A 163 -25.78 -16.51 -16.77
C SER A 163 -25.48 -15.08 -16.31
N ASP A 164 -25.52 -14.83 -15.01
CA ASP A 164 -25.22 -13.51 -14.44
C ASP A 164 -23.75 -13.13 -14.60
N MET A 165 -22.87 -14.14 -14.73
CA MET A 165 -21.44 -13.97 -14.96
C MET A 165 -21.14 -13.43 -16.38
N GLU A 166 -21.99 -13.71 -17.38
CA GLU A 166 -21.85 -13.14 -18.73
C GLU A 166 -22.07 -11.61 -18.74
N THR A 167 -22.80 -11.08 -17.74
CA THR A 167 -23.04 -9.63 -17.55
C THR A 167 -21.78 -8.88 -17.10
N TYR A 168 -20.74 -9.57 -16.63
CA TYR A 168 -19.47 -8.96 -16.21
C TYR A 168 -18.57 -8.54 -17.40
N GLY A 169 -18.98 -8.83 -18.64
CA GLY A 169 -18.47 -8.18 -19.86
C GLY A 169 -16.95 -8.09 -19.97
N ASP A 170 -16.43 -6.88 -20.24
CA ASP A 170 -15.01 -6.55 -20.50
C ASP A 170 -14.06 -6.78 -19.29
N PHE A 171 -14.58 -7.16 -18.12
CA PHE A 171 -13.80 -7.48 -16.92
C PHE A 171 -13.44 -8.97 -16.81
N LEU A 172 -13.99 -9.79 -17.71
CA LEU A 172 -13.65 -11.20 -17.85
C LEU A 172 -12.41 -11.36 -18.72
N ARG A 173 -11.26 -11.68 -18.11
CA ARG A 173 -10.07 -12.14 -18.86
C ARG A 173 -10.02 -13.66 -18.77
N ASP A 174 -10.46 -14.32 -19.83
CA ASP A 174 -10.35 -15.77 -19.99
C ASP A 174 -8.87 -16.17 -20.08
N ILE A 175 -8.34 -16.83 -19.04
CA ILE A 175 -6.98 -17.40 -19.03
C ILE A 175 -6.99 -18.94 -19.15
N SER A 176 -8.08 -19.54 -19.61
CA SER A 176 -8.30 -20.99 -19.61
C SER A 176 -7.29 -21.75 -20.48
N THR A 177 -6.61 -22.74 -19.88
CA THR A 177 -5.70 -23.63 -20.63
C THR A 177 -5.83 -25.13 -20.26
N LYS A 178 -6.58 -25.51 -19.22
CA LYS A 178 -6.82 -26.93 -18.89
C LYS A 178 -8.09 -27.16 -18.04
N ASP A 179 -8.74 -28.30 -18.28
CA ASP A 179 -9.80 -28.91 -17.44
C ASP A 179 -11.14 -28.16 -17.27
N ASN A 180 -11.56 -27.34 -18.25
CA ASN A 180 -12.81 -26.53 -18.20
C ASN A 180 -12.86 -25.53 -17.03
N LEU A 181 -11.74 -25.20 -16.40
CA LEU A 181 -11.66 -24.22 -15.33
C LEU A 181 -11.35 -22.82 -15.89
N TYR A 182 -12.06 -21.82 -15.38
CA TYR A 182 -11.96 -20.41 -15.73
C TYR A 182 -11.48 -19.62 -14.52
N VAL A 183 -10.57 -18.68 -14.75
CA VAL A 183 -10.15 -17.71 -13.74
C VAL A 183 -10.44 -16.32 -14.31
N PHE A 184 -11.09 -15.47 -13.53
CA PHE A 184 -11.36 -14.08 -13.93
C PHE A 184 -11.38 -13.19 -12.69
N CYS A 185 -11.36 -11.87 -12.89
CA CYS A 185 -11.36 -10.90 -11.80
C CYS A 185 -12.69 -10.14 -11.71
N SER A 186 -13.01 -9.63 -10.53
CA SER A 186 -14.17 -8.75 -10.34
C SER A 186 -14.06 -7.45 -11.13
N GLY A 187 -15.20 -7.02 -11.69
CA GLY A 187 -15.39 -5.64 -12.11
C GLY A 187 -15.56 -4.69 -10.92
N PRO A 188 -15.61 -3.36 -11.17
CA PRO A 188 -15.78 -2.35 -10.11
C PRO A 188 -17.13 -2.46 -9.39
N PHE A 189 -18.08 -3.24 -9.93
CA PHE A 189 -19.44 -3.41 -9.40
C PHE A 189 -19.52 -4.35 -8.18
N ASP A 190 -18.53 -5.21 -7.94
CA ASP A 190 -18.46 -6.06 -6.73
C ASP A 190 -17.93 -5.29 -5.51
N VAL A 191 -17.40 -4.08 -5.72
CA VAL A 191 -16.99 -3.17 -4.65
C VAL A 191 -18.23 -2.43 -4.15
N GLN A 192 -18.73 -2.78 -2.97
CA GLN A 192 -19.89 -2.09 -2.40
C GLN A 192 -19.58 -0.63 -2.03
N SER A 193 -19.76 0.26 -3.02
CA SER A 193 -20.23 1.65 -2.92
C SER A 193 -19.74 2.51 -1.74
N LYS A 194 -18.45 2.79 -1.70
CA LYS A 194 -17.96 4.09 -1.20
C LYS A 194 -17.02 4.66 -2.26
N GLU A 195 -17.24 5.92 -2.63
CA GLU A 195 -16.45 6.67 -3.62
C GLU A 195 -14.93 6.66 -3.28
N GLU A 196 -14.61 6.45 -2.01
CA GLU A 196 -13.27 6.29 -1.45
C GLU A 196 -12.48 5.09 -2.04
N PHE A 197 -13.14 3.99 -2.41
CA PHE A 197 -12.47 2.76 -2.87
C PHE A 197 -12.20 2.71 -4.38
N VAL A 198 -12.60 3.73 -5.13
CA VAL A 198 -12.37 3.79 -6.59
C VAL A 198 -10.87 3.80 -6.92
N ASN A 199 -10.08 4.55 -6.15
CA ASN A 199 -8.63 4.62 -6.36
C ASN A 199 -7.94 3.28 -6.05
N ASP A 200 -8.38 2.59 -5.01
CA ASP A 200 -7.81 1.29 -4.62
C ASP A 200 -8.18 0.20 -5.63
N TYR A 201 -9.39 0.25 -6.20
CA TYR A 201 -9.76 -0.62 -7.31
C TYR A 201 -8.87 -0.37 -8.54
N VAL A 202 -8.65 0.90 -8.92
CA VAL A 202 -7.79 1.26 -10.05
C VAL A 202 -6.35 0.77 -9.83
N GLU A 203 -5.83 0.92 -8.61
CA GLU A 203 -4.50 0.43 -8.25
C GLU A 203 -4.40 -1.08 -8.38
N LEU A 204 -5.32 -1.85 -7.79
CA LEU A 204 -5.34 -3.31 -7.89
C LEU A 204 -5.56 -3.80 -9.32
N ASN A 205 -6.40 -3.10 -10.09
CA ASN A 205 -6.63 -3.41 -11.48
C ASN A 205 -5.35 -3.23 -12.34
N ASN A 206 -4.39 -2.38 -11.95
CA ASN A 206 -3.09 -2.30 -12.61
C ASN A 206 -2.25 -3.57 -12.42
N TYR A 207 -2.47 -4.31 -11.33
CA TYR A 207 -1.78 -5.58 -11.06
C TYR A 207 -2.55 -6.81 -11.57
N ARG A 208 -3.80 -6.64 -12.01
CA ARG A 208 -4.67 -7.74 -12.49
C ARG A 208 -3.94 -8.67 -13.45
N ASP A 209 -3.40 -8.13 -14.54
CA ASP A 209 -2.81 -8.94 -15.60
C ASP A 209 -1.55 -9.66 -15.09
N THR A 210 -0.76 -9.00 -14.22
CA THR A 210 0.42 -9.61 -13.59
C THR A 210 0.03 -10.81 -12.72
N ILE A 211 -1.02 -10.66 -11.91
CA ILE A 211 -1.50 -11.75 -11.06
C ILE A 211 -2.05 -12.88 -11.93
N LEU A 212 -2.93 -12.57 -12.90
CA LEU A 212 -3.53 -13.59 -13.77
C LEU A 212 -2.49 -14.33 -14.63
N ASP A 213 -1.49 -13.63 -15.17
CA ASP A 213 -0.40 -14.23 -15.95
C ASP A 213 0.52 -15.12 -15.08
N SER A 214 0.52 -14.94 -13.76
CA SER A 214 1.27 -15.80 -12.84
C SER A 214 0.61 -17.16 -12.57
N PHE A 215 -0.64 -17.34 -13.01
CA PHE A 215 -1.39 -18.57 -12.79
C PHE A 215 -0.69 -19.78 -13.43
N LYS A 216 -0.52 -20.84 -12.63
CA LYS A 216 0.16 -22.07 -13.07
C LYS A 216 -0.60 -23.29 -12.55
N TRP A 217 -0.88 -24.24 -13.45
CA TRP A 217 -1.29 -25.59 -13.07
C TRP A 217 -0.15 -26.31 -12.35
N LEU A 218 -0.49 -27.01 -11.27
CA LEU A 218 0.40 -27.95 -10.61
C LEU A 218 0.40 -29.27 -11.39
N ASN A 219 1.58 -29.86 -11.56
CA ASN A 219 1.75 -31.17 -12.22
C ASN A 219 1.55 -32.32 -11.25
#